data_AF-A0A5M5BLS7-F1
#
_entry.id   AF-A0A5M5BLS7-F1
#
_cell.length_a   1.000
_cell.length_b   1.000
_cell.length_c   1.000
_cell.angle_alpha   90.00
_cell.angle_beta   90.00
_cell.angle_gamma   90.00
#
_symmetry.space_group_name_H-M   'P 1'
#
loop_
_entity.id
_entity.type
_entity.pdbx_description
1 polymer ?
#
loop_
_entity_poly.entity_id
_entity_poly.type
_entity_poly.pdbx_seq_one_letter_code
_entity_poly.pdbx_strand_id
1 'polypeptide(L)'
;MKKTFIYLSFIIFLGWFPSLFAGEIYVSLQGNDKNPGTKEAPFYTLNRAIKQAREWRRLNRPEVAGGIYIRLEEGVYAQRNSLFLRPEDSGTPDSPTVICAVDGAHPVISGGVAVTGWKRGCNHPAIPEKLKQKIWSAEAPLIGNRRVETRQMWVNGHKVQRAAQFPDGELERMIDFNPEEQTITIPVSQSVNPNRLQNAGQLEMIVHQRGAIAIL
;
A
#
# COMPACT_ATOMS: atom_id res chain seq x y z
N MET A 1 -43.89 48.92 -24.27
CA MET A 1 -43.26 48.85 -22.94
C MET A 1 -43.31 47.47 -22.27
N LYS A 2 -44.24 46.55 -22.62
CA LYS A 2 -44.27 45.19 -22.03
C LYS A 2 -43.17 44.23 -22.52
N LYS A 3 -42.69 44.38 -23.77
CA LYS A 3 -41.67 43.49 -24.34
C LYS A 3 -40.27 43.72 -23.75
N THR A 4 -39.90 44.96 -23.43
CA THR A 4 -38.61 45.29 -22.78
C THR A 4 -38.50 44.75 -21.34
N PHE A 5 -39.62 44.63 -20.62
CA PHE A 5 -39.64 44.06 -19.26
C PHE A 5 -39.42 42.54 -19.26
N ILE A 6 -39.84 41.84 -20.32
CA ILE A 6 -39.62 40.39 -20.49
C ILE A 6 -38.14 40.11 -20.81
N TYR A 7 -37.49 40.93 -21.62
CA TYR A 7 -36.05 40.78 -21.89
C TYR A 7 -35.18 41.08 -20.65
N LEU A 8 -35.58 42.03 -19.79
CA LEU A 8 -34.85 42.32 -18.55
C LEU A 8 -34.95 41.16 -17.53
N SER A 9 -36.10 40.47 -17.48
CA SER A 9 -36.30 39.28 -16.64
C SER A 9 -35.51 38.05 -17.12
N PHE A 10 -35.30 37.91 -18.43
CA PHE A 10 -34.57 36.77 -18.99
C PHE A 10 -33.05 36.87 -18.76
N ILE A 11 -32.50 38.09 -18.71
CA ILE A 11 -31.06 38.33 -18.44
C ILE A 11 -30.69 38.07 -16.97
N ILE A 12 -31.61 38.31 -16.03
CA ILE A 12 -31.40 38.05 -14.60
C ILE A 12 -31.40 36.53 -14.30
N PHE A 13 -32.07 35.72 -15.12
CA PHE A 13 -32.12 34.26 -14.94
C PHE A 13 -30.86 33.53 -15.46
N LEU A 14 -30.11 34.12 -16.39
CA LEU A 14 -28.87 33.54 -16.94
C LEU A 14 -27.63 33.76 -16.06
N GLY A 15 -27.71 34.62 -15.04
CA GLY A 15 -26.58 34.97 -14.16
C GLY A 15 -26.44 34.09 -12.90
N TRP A 16 -27.36 33.15 -12.68
CA TRP A 16 -27.40 32.30 -11.48
C TRP A 16 -27.24 30.82 -11.84
N PHE A 17 -26.18 30.50 -12.58
CA PHE A 17 -25.65 29.14 -12.51
C PHE A 17 -24.70 29.10 -11.31
N PRO A 18 -25.05 28.44 -10.19
CA PRO A 18 -24.07 28.16 -9.17
C PRO A 18 -22.96 27.34 -9.84
N SER A 19 -21.78 27.93 -9.94
CA SER A 19 -20.59 27.15 -10.31
C SER A 19 -20.42 26.11 -9.22
N LEU A 20 -20.71 24.86 -9.53
CA LEU A 20 -20.39 23.70 -8.70
C LEU A 20 -18.87 23.57 -8.69
N PHE A 21 -18.23 24.30 -7.78
CA PHE A 21 -16.79 24.25 -7.58
C PHE A 21 -16.51 23.30 -6.43
N ALA A 22 -16.14 22.06 -6.77
CA ALA A 22 -15.63 21.12 -5.79
C ALA A 22 -14.23 21.54 -5.34
N GLY A 23 -14.00 21.57 -4.03
CA GLY A 23 -12.69 21.91 -3.47
C GLY A 23 -11.67 20.83 -3.79
N GLU A 24 -10.48 21.23 -4.23
CA GLU A 24 -9.36 20.32 -4.48
C GLU A 24 -8.24 20.51 -3.46
N ILE A 25 -7.67 19.39 -3.01
CA ILE A 25 -6.51 19.34 -2.12
C ILE A 25 -5.47 18.44 -2.77
N TYR A 26 -4.27 18.96 -3.03
CA TYR A 26 -3.21 18.22 -3.70
C TYR A 26 -2.20 17.65 -2.70
N VAL A 27 -1.74 16.43 -2.98
CA VAL A 27 -0.74 15.69 -2.20
C VAL A 27 0.35 15.22 -3.16
N SER A 28 1.61 15.49 -2.80
CA SER A 28 2.78 15.21 -3.61
C SER A 28 3.97 14.80 -2.75
N LEU A 29 4.83 13.90 -3.25
CA LEU A 29 6.08 13.56 -2.59
C LEU A 29 7.10 14.71 -2.58
N GLN A 30 6.91 15.72 -3.43
CA GLN A 30 7.69 16.97 -3.42
C GLN A 30 7.02 18.08 -2.59
N GLY A 31 5.85 17.80 -2.00
CA GLY A 31 5.07 18.74 -1.21
C GLY A 31 5.61 18.96 0.21
N ASN A 32 4.86 19.73 0.99
CA ASN A 32 5.16 20.01 2.39
C ASN A 32 3.86 20.17 3.18
N ASP A 33 3.74 19.57 4.37
CA ASP A 33 2.52 19.64 5.18
C ASP A 33 2.21 21.03 5.77
N LYS A 34 3.15 21.97 5.64
CA LYS A 34 2.96 23.41 5.93
C LYS A 34 2.38 24.20 4.76
N ASN A 35 2.35 23.64 3.56
CA ASN A 35 1.78 24.28 2.39
C ASN A 35 0.24 24.44 2.52
N PRO A 36 -0.42 25.23 1.67
CA PRO A 36 -1.88 25.33 1.68
C PRO A 36 -2.60 24.11 1.10
N GLY A 37 -1.91 23.22 0.38
CA GLY A 37 -2.52 22.05 -0.28
C GLY A 37 -3.07 22.37 -1.67
N THR A 38 -2.59 23.43 -2.32
CA THR A 38 -2.92 23.78 -3.72
C THR A 38 -2.07 22.97 -4.69
N LYS A 39 -2.41 22.99 -5.98
CA LYS A 39 -1.63 22.29 -7.01
C LYS A 39 -0.18 22.79 -7.08
N GLU A 40 0.03 24.09 -6.91
CA GLU A 40 1.35 24.73 -6.94
C GLU A 40 2.12 24.55 -5.63
N ALA A 41 1.41 24.32 -4.52
CA ALA A 41 1.98 24.09 -3.20
C ALA A 41 1.23 22.94 -2.49
N PRO A 42 1.50 21.69 -2.88
CA PRO A 42 0.77 20.52 -2.38
C PRO A 42 1.24 20.13 -0.97
N PHE A 43 0.38 19.40 -0.25
CA PHE A 43 0.78 18.73 0.99
C PHE A 43 1.75 17.58 0.71
N TYR A 44 2.53 17.18 1.73
CA TYR A 44 3.39 16.00 1.63
C TYR A 44 2.64 14.71 1.97
N THR A 45 1.70 14.78 2.94
CA THR A 45 1.00 13.60 3.46
C THR A 45 -0.49 13.60 3.17
N LEU A 46 -1.01 12.41 2.88
CA LEU A 46 -2.45 12.18 2.75
C LEU A 46 -3.21 12.47 4.05
N ASN A 47 -2.61 12.16 5.22
CA ASN A 47 -3.21 12.47 6.52
C ASN A 47 -3.44 13.98 6.72
N ARG A 48 -2.51 14.83 6.25
CA ARG A 48 -2.66 16.28 6.30
C ARG A 48 -3.80 16.77 5.40
N ALA A 49 -3.96 16.17 4.22
CA ALA A 49 -5.05 16.46 3.30
C ALA A 49 -6.42 16.06 3.87
N ILE A 50 -6.54 14.85 4.46
CA ILE A 50 -7.77 14.42 5.14
C ILE A 50 -8.13 15.38 6.28
N LYS A 51 -7.13 15.79 7.09
CA LYS A 51 -7.35 16.80 8.13
C LYS A 51 -7.83 18.14 7.56
N GLN A 52 -7.30 18.57 6.41
CA GLN A 52 -7.74 19.80 5.75
C GLN A 52 -9.20 19.70 5.29
N ALA A 53 -9.57 18.60 4.64
CA ALA A 53 -10.95 18.33 4.22
C ALA A 53 -11.92 18.35 5.42
N ARG A 54 -11.53 17.73 6.53
CA ARG A 54 -12.27 17.76 7.79
C ARG A 54 -12.48 19.17 8.31
N GLU A 55 -11.44 20.00 8.33
CA GLU A 55 -11.55 21.39 8.79
C GLU A 55 -12.43 22.22 7.85
N TRP A 56 -12.38 21.99 6.54
CA TRP A 56 -13.30 22.63 5.60
C TRP A 56 -14.76 22.30 5.90
N ARG A 57 -15.06 21.02 6.18
CA ARG A 57 -16.41 20.59 6.60
C ARG A 57 -16.81 21.22 7.93
N ARG A 58 -15.95 21.15 8.94
CA ARG A 58 -16.21 21.71 10.28
C ARG A 58 -16.53 23.21 10.23
N LEU A 59 -15.89 23.94 9.32
CA LEU A 59 -16.04 25.39 9.17
C LEU A 59 -17.05 25.80 8.10
N ASN A 60 -17.78 24.85 7.48
CA ASN A 60 -18.71 25.11 6.37
C ASN A 60 -18.08 25.98 5.27
N ARG A 61 -16.85 25.64 4.88
CA ARG A 61 -16.10 26.39 3.87
C ARG A 61 -16.76 26.25 2.49
N PRO A 62 -16.73 27.27 1.62
CA PRO A 62 -17.34 27.19 0.30
C PRO A 62 -16.76 26.07 -0.56
N GLU A 63 -15.50 25.69 -0.35
CA GLU A 63 -14.80 24.58 -1.00
C GLU A 63 -15.45 23.20 -0.76
N VAL A 64 -16.39 23.09 0.19
CA VAL A 64 -17.15 21.85 0.45
C VAL A 64 -18.27 21.66 -0.59
N ALA A 65 -18.72 22.72 -1.26
CA ALA A 65 -19.82 22.66 -2.22
C ALA A 65 -19.49 21.70 -3.37
N GLY A 66 -20.35 20.73 -3.67
CA GLY A 66 -20.10 19.74 -4.73
C GLY A 66 -19.06 18.67 -4.41
N GLY A 67 -18.45 18.70 -3.22
CA GLY A 67 -17.51 17.69 -2.73
C GLY A 67 -16.08 18.19 -2.56
N ILE A 68 -15.25 17.32 -1.98
CA ILE A 68 -13.82 17.57 -1.73
C ILE A 68 -13.01 16.47 -2.40
N TYR A 69 -12.13 16.85 -3.32
CA TYR A 69 -11.24 15.95 -4.04
C TYR A 69 -9.82 16.06 -3.50
N ILE A 70 -9.34 14.99 -2.88
CA ILE A 70 -7.94 14.84 -2.49
C ILE A 70 -7.22 14.17 -3.66
N ARG A 71 -6.37 14.94 -4.35
CA ARG A 71 -5.64 14.58 -5.55
C ARG A 71 -4.22 14.14 -5.20
N LEU A 72 -3.86 12.90 -5.53
CA LEU A 72 -2.52 12.36 -5.33
C LEU A 72 -1.73 12.44 -6.64
N GLU A 73 -0.56 13.08 -6.57
CA GLU A 73 0.43 13.04 -7.66
C GLU A 73 1.14 11.69 -7.73
N GLU A 74 1.81 11.41 -8.85
CA GLU A 74 2.59 10.20 -9.07
C GLU A 74 3.56 9.91 -7.91
N GLY A 75 3.62 8.65 -7.47
CA GLY A 75 4.59 8.22 -6.47
C GLY A 75 4.10 7.20 -5.47
N VAL A 76 5.02 6.76 -4.61
CA VAL A 76 4.76 5.80 -3.53
C VAL A 76 4.68 6.52 -2.18
N TYR A 77 3.48 6.67 -1.66
CA TYR A 77 3.19 7.30 -0.37
C TYR A 77 3.29 6.28 0.76
N ALA A 78 4.48 6.17 1.35
CA ALA A 78 4.73 5.28 2.49
C ALA A 78 3.90 5.70 3.71
N GLN A 79 3.08 4.79 4.22
CA GLN A 79 2.28 4.95 5.42
C GLN A 79 2.88 4.15 6.57
N ARG A 80 3.31 4.85 7.62
CA ARG A 80 3.76 4.20 8.87
C ARG A 80 2.61 3.77 9.76
N ASN A 81 1.47 4.45 9.63
CA ASN A 81 0.26 4.22 10.41
C ASN A 81 -0.92 4.11 9.45
N SER A 82 -2.00 3.46 9.89
CA SER A 82 -3.25 3.39 9.15
C SER A 82 -3.78 4.79 8.84
N LEU A 83 -4.36 4.96 7.65
CA LEU A 83 -5.17 6.12 7.32
C LEU A 83 -6.46 6.04 8.15
N PHE A 84 -6.63 6.97 9.08
CA PHE A 84 -7.75 6.95 10.01
C PHE A 84 -8.84 7.92 9.56
N LEU A 85 -9.86 7.37 8.89
CA LEU A 85 -11.09 8.07 8.53
C LEU A 85 -12.10 7.94 9.67
N ARG A 86 -12.75 9.05 10.01
CA ARG A 86 -13.65 9.18 11.16
C ARG A 86 -15.01 9.75 10.72
N PRO A 87 -16.04 9.70 11.58
CA PRO A 87 -17.33 10.32 11.27
C PRO A 87 -17.24 11.78 10.83
N GLU A 88 -16.29 12.57 11.36
CA GLU A 88 -16.12 13.97 10.94
C GLU A 88 -15.59 14.15 9.51
N ASP A 89 -15.08 13.09 8.87
CA ASP A 89 -14.61 13.12 7.47
C ASP A 89 -15.74 12.83 6.47
N SER A 90 -16.92 12.48 6.97
CA SER A 90 -18.06 12.06 6.15
C SER A 90 -18.51 13.17 5.21
N GLY A 91 -18.72 12.80 3.94
CA GLY A 91 -19.43 13.61 2.97
C GLY A 91 -20.93 13.37 2.99
N THR A 92 -21.64 14.04 2.09
CA THR A 92 -23.03 13.74 1.71
C THR A 92 -23.06 13.23 0.27
N PRO A 93 -24.19 12.70 -0.22
CA PRO A 93 -24.34 12.37 -1.63
C PRO A 93 -24.00 13.54 -2.57
N ASP A 94 -24.35 14.77 -2.19
CA ASP A 94 -24.08 15.99 -2.97
C ASP A 94 -22.70 16.63 -2.69
N SER A 95 -21.99 16.16 -1.67
CA SER A 95 -20.66 16.64 -1.29
C SER A 95 -19.79 15.48 -0.78
N PRO A 96 -19.39 14.55 -1.66
CA PRO A 96 -18.54 13.42 -1.27
C PRO A 96 -17.12 13.88 -0.91
N THR A 97 -16.38 13.05 -0.18
CA THR A 97 -14.92 13.16 -0.09
C THR A 97 -14.32 12.10 -1.00
N VAL A 98 -13.57 12.49 -2.03
CA VAL A 98 -12.99 11.59 -3.03
C VAL A 98 -11.47 11.65 -2.94
N ILE A 99 -10.83 10.51 -2.66
CA ILE A 99 -9.37 10.37 -2.72
C ILE A 99 -9.04 9.70 -4.05
N CYS A 100 -8.32 10.39 -4.92
CA CYS A 100 -8.06 9.92 -6.28
C CYS A 100 -6.69 10.41 -6.79
N ALA A 101 -6.21 9.77 -7.85
CA ALA A 101 -5.02 10.24 -8.57
C ALA A 101 -5.32 11.54 -9.33
N VAL A 102 -4.28 12.34 -9.58
CA VAL A 102 -4.29 13.30 -10.69
C VAL A 102 -4.35 12.56 -12.03
N ASP A 103 -4.83 13.21 -13.08
CA ASP A 103 -5.00 12.59 -14.38
C ASP A 103 -3.68 12.00 -14.91
N GLY A 104 -3.70 10.72 -15.28
CA GLY A 104 -2.56 9.98 -15.79
C GLY A 104 -1.57 9.46 -14.75
N ALA A 105 -1.72 9.80 -13.46
CA ALA A 105 -0.87 9.30 -12.40
C ALA A 105 -1.37 7.98 -11.80
N HIS A 106 -0.45 7.20 -11.23
CA HIS A 106 -0.65 5.90 -10.62
C HIS A 106 -0.08 5.86 -9.18
N PRO A 107 -0.54 6.75 -8.29
CA PRO A 107 -0.05 6.81 -6.91
C PRO A 107 -0.31 5.50 -6.15
N VAL A 108 0.67 5.06 -5.37
CA VAL A 108 0.57 3.88 -4.51
C VAL A 108 0.64 4.30 -3.05
N ILE A 109 -0.39 3.99 -2.28
CA ILE A 109 -0.35 4.10 -0.82
C ILE A 109 0.26 2.80 -0.29
N SER A 110 1.47 2.88 0.27
CA SER A 110 2.26 1.70 0.62
C SER A 110 2.42 1.54 2.13
N GLY A 111 2.05 0.38 2.68
CA GLY A 111 2.43 -0.02 4.05
C GLY A 111 3.79 -0.72 4.14
N GLY A 112 4.50 -0.87 3.01
CA GLY A 112 5.78 -1.56 2.95
C GLY A 112 6.96 -0.67 3.35
N VAL A 113 8.08 -1.32 3.66
CA VAL A 113 9.36 -0.64 3.91
C VAL A 113 10.34 -1.00 2.79
N ALA A 114 10.94 0.03 2.19
CA ALA A 114 11.93 -0.18 1.13
C ALA A 114 13.19 -0.84 1.72
N VAL A 115 13.65 -1.92 1.09
CA VAL A 115 14.95 -2.54 1.36
C VAL A 115 15.98 -1.86 0.47
N THR A 116 16.98 -1.22 1.07
CA THR A 116 18.01 -0.47 0.36
C THR A 116 19.41 -1.01 0.70
N GLY A 117 20.45 -0.50 0.03
CA GLY A 117 21.83 -0.90 0.31
C GLY A 117 22.21 -2.29 -0.17
N TRP A 118 21.58 -2.76 -1.25
CA TRP A 118 21.87 -4.06 -1.87
C TRP A 118 23.32 -4.16 -2.32
N LYS A 119 23.97 -5.27 -1.96
CA LYS A 119 25.32 -5.63 -2.37
C LYS A 119 25.29 -6.99 -3.04
N ARG A 120 26.04 -7.12 -4.12
CA ARG A 120 26.27 -8.42 -4.76
C ARG A 120 27.17 -9.25 -3.85
N GLY A 121 26.81 -10.50 -3.62
CA GLY A 121 27.50 -11.38 -2.70
C GLY A 121 26.67 -11.73 -1.48
N CYS A 122 26.80 -12.97 -0.99
CA CYS A 122 26.37 -13.37 0.33
C CYS A 122 27.47 -14.21 0.99
N ASN A 123 28.08 -13.70 2.06
CA ASN A 123 29.13 -14.39 2.79
C ASN A 123 28.55 -15.13 4.01
N HIS A 124 27.65 -16.07 3.76
CA HIS A 124 27.06 -16.90 4.81
C HIS A 124 27.56 -18.36 4.69
N PRO A 125 27.98 -19.02 5.78
CA PRO A 125 28.57 -20.37 5.71
C PRO A 125 27.68 -21.43 5.03
N ALA A 126 26.35 -21.28 5.11
CA ALA A 126 25.40 -22.19 4.48
C ALA A 126 25.34 -22.08 2.94
N ILE A 127 25.91 -21.02 2.35
CA ILE A 127 25.84 -20.75 0.90
C ILE A 127 27.05 -21.36 0.18
N PRO A 128 26.85 -22.26 -0.82
CA PRO A 128 27.93 -22.79 -1.64
C PRO A 128 28.74 -21.70 -2.34
N GLU A 129 30.07 -21.88 -2.44
CA GLU A 129 30.98 -20.90 -3.05
C GLU A 129 30.53 -20.46 -4.45
N LYS A 130 30.12 -21.43 -5.28
CA LYS A 130 29.60 -21.21 -6.65
C LYS A 130 28.34 -20.33 -6.72
N LEU A 131 27.63 -20.15 -5.61
CA LEU A 131 26.41 -19.34 -5.52
C LEU A 131 26.62 -17.99 -4.86
N LYS A 132 27.72 -17.77 -4.12
CA LYS A 132 27.94 -16.52 -3.36
C LYS A 132 27.80 -15.28 -4.24
N GLN A 133 28.35 -15.29 -5.46
CA GLN A 133 28.32 -14.17 -6.41
C GLN A 133 27.04 -14.08 -7.26
N LYS A 134 26.11 -15.03 -7.09
CA LYS A 134 24.79 -15.04 -7.76
C LYS A 134 23.66 -14.52 -6.87
N ILE A 135 23.96 -14.24 -5.60
CA ILE A 135 23.01 -13.72 -4.62
C ILE A 135 23.28 -12.25 -4.39
N TRP A 136 22.21 -11.48 -4.18
CA TRP A 136 22.28 -10.13 -3.66
C TRP A 136 21.79 -10.13 -2.21
N SER A 137 22.48 -9.38 -1.36
CA SER A 137 22.13 -9.25 0.06
C SER A 137 22.00 -7.78 0.45
N ALA A 138 21.13 -7.52 1.41
CA ALA A 138 20.95 -6.22 2.04
C ALA A 138 20.65 -6.43 3.52
N GLU A 139 20.97 -5.43 4.34
CA GLU A 139 20.52 -5.43 5.72
C GLU A 139 18.99 -5.25 5.76
N ALA A 140 18.32 -6.09 6.54
CA ALA A 140 16.87 -5.96 6.69
C ALA A 140 16.54 -4.60 7.35
N PRO A 141 15.53 -3.88 6.85
CA PRO A 141 15.19 -2.58 7.37
C PRO A 141 14.72 -2.68 8.84
N LEU A 142 14.90 -1.57 9.57
CA LEU A 142 14.46 -1.44 10.95
C LEU A 142 13.28 -0.47 11.02
N ILE A 143 12.27 -0.81 11.83
CA ILE A 143 11.24 0.14 12.27
C ILE A 143 11.43 0.35 13.78
N GLY A 144 11.81 1.57 14.15
CA GLY A 144 12.34 1.83 15.49
C GLY A 144 13.59 0.98 15.73
N ASN A 145 13.60 0.19 16.80
CA ASN A 145 14.72 -0.69 17.15
C ASN A 145 14.44 -2.17 16.82
N ARG A 146 13.44 -2.48 15.99
CA ARG A 146 13.09 -3.85 15.61
C ARG A 146 13.30 -4.10 14.13
N ARG A 147 13.84 -5.27 13.81
CA ARG A 147 13.96 -5.74 12.43
C ARG A 147 12.56 -5.95 11.85
N VAL A 148 12.35 -5.52 10.61
CA VAL A 148 11.14 -5.84 9.87
C VAL A 148 11.16 -7.33 9.53
N GLU A 149 10.20 -8.05 10.08
CA GLU A 149 9.89 -9.42 9.68
C GLU A 149 8.76 -9.39 8.65
N THR A 150 8.92 -10.10 7.54
CA THR A 150 7.94 -10.12 6.46
C THR A 150 7.88 -11.50 5.82
N ARG A 151 6.70 -11.86 5.31
CA ARG A 151 6.47 -13.08 4.53
C ARG A 151 6.43 -12.81 3.03
N GLN A 152 6.48 -11.54 2.62
CA GLN A 152 6.37 -11.12 1.24
C GLN A 152 7.43 -10.06 0.91
N MET A 153 7.84 -10.06 -0.35
CA MET A 153 8.73 -9.07 -0.92
C MET A 153 8.27 -8.78 -2.35
N TRP A 154 8.52 -7.55 -2.80
CA TRP A 154 8.23 -7.10 -4.15
C TRP A 154 9.45 -6.41 -4.74
N VAL A 155 9.67 -6.59 -6.03
CA VAL A 155 10.70 -5.92 -6.81
C VAL A 155 10.03 -5.29 -8.02
N ASN A 156 10.13 -3.95 -8.15
CA ASN A 156 9.53 -3.18 -9.25
C ASN A 156 8.04 -3.49 -9.48
N GLY A 157 7.26 -3.60 -8.41
CA GLY A 157 5.83 -3.91 -8.47
C GLY A 157 5.48 -5.41 -8.61
N HIS A 158 6.47 -6.27 -8.85
CA HIS A 158 6.24 -7.72 -8.99
C HIS A 158 6.53 -8.44 -7.68
N LYS A 159 5.59 -9.29 -7.23
CA LYS A 159 5.78 -10.15 -6.07
C LYS A 159 6.87 -11.17 -6.37
N VAL A 160 7.85 -11.32 -5.47
CA VAL A 160 8.86 -12.37 -5.59
C VAL A 160 8.51 -13.58 -4.74
N GLN A 161 8.98 -14.75 -5.17
CA GLN A 161 8.75 -15.99 -4.44
C GLN A 161 9.59 -16.02 -3.16
N ARG A 162 8.97 -16.29 -2.02
CA ARG A 162 9.71 -16.65 -0.80
C ARG A 162 10.37 -18.00 -1.05
N ALA A 163 11.66 -18.12 -0.75
CA ALA A 163 12.41 -19.34 -1.00
C ALA A 163 11.68 -20.56 -0.41
N ALA A 164 11.37 -21.52 -1.27
CA ALA A 164 10.67 -22.75 -0.95
C ALA A 164 11.36 -23.92 -1.66
N GLN A 165 11.14 -25.14 -1.14
CA GLN A 165 11.68 -26.35 -1.77
C GLN A 165 11.06 -26.61 -3.14
N PHE A 166 9.76 -26.30 -3.29
CA PHE A 166 8.99 -26.54 -4.49
C PHE A 166 8.53 -25.22 -5.15
N PRO A 167 8.38 -25.20 -6.49
CA PRO A 167 7.67 -24.14 -7.19
C PRO A 167 6.22 -23.99 -6.70
N ASP A 168 5.61 -22.85 -7.03
CA ASP A 168 4.20 -22.61 -6.72
C ASP A 168 3.30 -23.67 -7.39
N GLY A 169 2.44 -24.32 -6.61
CA GLY A 169 1.53 -25.37 -7.08
C GLY A 169 2.09 -26.79 -7.01
N GLU A 170 3.37 -26.96 -6.68
CA GLU A 170 3.98 -28.27 -6.48
C GLU A 170 4.12 -28.58 -4.99
N LEU A 171 3.72 -29.78 -4.58
CA LEU A 171 3.85 -30.27 -3.21
C LEU A 171 4.18 -31.76 -3.23
N GLU A 172 5.05 -32.18 -2.32
CA GLU A 172 5.30 -33.59 -2.05
C GLU A 172 4.29 -34.13 -1.02
N ARG A 173 3.90 -35.39 -1.18
CA ARG A 173 2.91 -36.03 -0.31
C ARG A 173 3.60 -36.50 0.97
N MET A 174 3.01 -36.19 2.13
CA MET A 174 3.42 -36.78 3.40
C MET A 174 3.19 -38.30 3.37
N ILE A 175 4.05 -39.03 4.06
CA ILE A 175 3.98 -40.49 4.24
C ILE A 175 3.06 -40.82 5.40
N ASP A 176 3.22 -40.12 6.53
CA ASP A 176 2.48 -40.40 7.75
C ASP A 176 2.24 -39.11 8.57
N PHE A 177 1.16 -39.12 9.34
CA PHE A 177 0.83 -38.09 10.32
C PHE A 177 0.35 -38.75 11.61
N ASN A 178 1.17 -38.66 12.66
CA ASN A 178 0.84 -39.17 13.98
C ASN A 178 0.52 -38.00 14.93
N PRO A 179 -0.75 -37.78 15.28
CA PRO A 179 -1.16 -36.67 16.15
C PRO A 179 -0.80 -36.88 17.63
N GLU A 180 -0.65 -38.13 18.08
CA GLU A 180 -0.27 -38.43 19.48
C GLU A 180 1.19 -38.04 19.73
N GLU A 181 2.06 -38.42 18.82
CA GLU A 181 3.50 -38.08 18.86
C GLU A 181 3.82 -36.71 18.25
N GLN A 182 2.82 -36.04 17.67
CA GLN A 182 2.97 -34.77 16.94
C GLN A 182 4.02 -34.82 15.83
N THR A 183 4.06 -35.93 15.09
CA THR A 183 5.03 -36.15 14.01
C THR A 183 4.39 -36.18 12.63
N ILE A 184 5.11 -35.63 11.65
CA ILE A 184 4.80 -35.78 10.23
C ILE A 184 6.02 -36.42 9.58
N THR A 185 5.82 -37.54 8.89
CA THR A 185 6.86 -38.20 8.11
C THR A 185 6.73 -37.78 6.66
N ILE A 186 7.80 -37.22 6.10
CA ILE A 186 7.88 -36.82 4.67
C ILE A 186 9.02 -37.57 3.98
N PRO A 187 8.95 -37.77 2.66
CA PRO A 187 10.10 -38.24 1.91
C PRO A 187 11.25 -37.24 2.00
N VAL A 188 12.48 -37.74 2.15
CA VAL A 188 13.67 -36.89 2.03
C VAL A 188 13.98 -36.76 0.54
N SER A 189 13.61 -35.62 -0.05
CA SER A 189 13.93 -35.33 -1.45
C SER A 189 15.44 -35.38 -1.70
N GLN A 190 15.87 -36.00 -2.80
CA GLN A 190 17.29 -36.13 -3.18
C GLN A 190 17.99 -34.78 -3.38
N SER A 191 17.24 -33.71 -3.67
CA SER A 191 17.78 -32.36 -3.83
C SER A 191 17.99 -31.61 -2.49
N VAL A 192 17.51 -32.18 -1.39
CA VAL A 192 17.62 -31.58 -0.05
C VAL A 192 18.81 -32.19 0.68
N ASN A 193 19.73 -31.33 1.14
CA ASN A 193 20.77 -31.77 2.06
C ASN A 193 20.16 -31.82 3.47
N PRO A 194 19.95 -33.01 4.07
CA PRO A 194 19.25 -33.13 5.36
C PRO A 194 19.99 -32.42 6.49
N ASN A 195 21.33 -32.33 6.43
CA ASN A 195 22.13 -31.61 7.42
C ASN A 195 21.92 -30.08 7.36
N ARG A 196 21.40 -29.55 6.23
CA ARG A 196 21.04 -28.12 6.13
C ARG A 196 19.69 -27.82 6.77
N LEU A 197 18.72 -28.72 6.64
CA LEU A 197 17.41 -28.54 7.25
C LEU A 197 17.47 -28.66 8.77
N GLN A 198 18.26 -29.59 9.30
CA GLN A 198 18.45 -29.77 10.75
C GLN A 198 18.98 -28.52 11.46
N ASN A 199 19.69 -27.63 10.73
CA ASN A 199 20.26 -26.40 11.27
C ASN A 199 19.47 -25.14 10.88
N ALA A 200 18.30 -25.29 10.24
CA ALA A 200 17.47 -24.15 9.85
C ALA A 200 16.66 -23.64 11.05
N GLY A 201 16.97 -22.44 11.55
CA GLY A 201 16.33 -21.90 12.76
C GLY A 201 14.89 -21.38 12.58
N GLN A 202 14.41 -21.20 11.35
CA GLN A 202 13.07 -20.67 11.04
C GLN A 202 12.48 -21.34 9.79
N LEU A 203 12.42 -22.66 9.79
CA LEU A 203 11.73 -23.41 8.73
C LEU A 203 10.22 -23.32 8.93
N GLU A 204 9.46 -23.32 7.83
CA GLU A 204 8.01 -23.48 7.85
C GLU A 204 7.61 -24.56 6.86
N MET A 205 6.65 -25.39 7.24
CA MET A 205 6.04 -26.40 6.37
C MET A 205 4.61 -26.01 6.04
N ILE A 206 4.30 -25.89 4.76
CA ILE A 206 2.94 -25.66 4.28
C ILE A 206 2.31 -27.01 3.95
N VAL A 207 1.30 -27.40 4.71
CA VAL A 207 0.58 -28.67 4.55
C VAL A 207 -0.78 -28.40 3.93
N HIS A 208 -1.03 -28.98 2.76
CA HIS A 208 -2.36 -28.96 2.16
C HIS A 208 -3.25 -30.06 2.76
N GLN A 209 -4.33 -29.67 3.42
CA GLN A 209 -5.25 -30.56 4.13
C GLN A 209 -6.70 -30.33 3.71
N ARG A 210 -7.22 -31.22 2.85
CA ARG A 210 -8.57 -31.15 2.30
C ARG A 210 -8.83 -29.79 1.62
N GLY A 211 -9.64 -28.92 2.23
CA GLY A 211 -9.98 -27.59 1.70
C GLY A 211 -9.22 -26.42 2.35
N ALA A 212 -8.17 -26.70 3.14
CA ALA A 212 -7.38 -25.69 3.83
C ALA A 212 -5.89 -26.00 3.78
N ILE A 213 -5.08 -25.02 4.16
CA ILE A 213 -3.66 -25.19 4.41
C ILE A 213 -3.38 -25.04 5.91
N ALA A 214 -2.40 -25.79 6.42
CA ALA A 214 -1.76 -25.54 7.70
C ALA A 214 -0.35 -25.01 7.46
N ILE A 215 0.12 -24.13 8.35
CA ILE A 215 1.50 -23.65 8.39
C ILE A 215 2.07 -24.11 9.73
N LEU A 216 3.10 -24.93 9.66
CA LEU A 216 3.78 -25.53 10.82
C LEU A 216 5.19 -24.98 10.93
#